data_AF-A0A8T3LK65-F1
#
_entry.id   AF-A0A8T3LK65-F1
#
_cell.length_a   1.000
_cell.length_b   1.000
_cell.length_c   1.000
_cell.angle_alpha   90.00
_cell.angle_beta   90.00
_cell.angle_gamma   90.00
#
_symmetry.space_group_name_H-M   'P 1'
#
loop_
_entity.id
_entity.type
_entity.pdbx_description
1 polymer ?
#
loop_
_entity_poly.entity_id
_entity_poly.type
_entity_poly.pdbx_seq_one_letter_code
_entity_poly.pdbx_strand_id
1 'polypeptide(L)'
;MLDVFTPLLKLFANEPLEILMYTIIIFGLTLWLIPKEFTVAFNAYTEIPWLFQIIVFAFSFVVAISFSRLRAHIQKHYSLLPEQRVLLRLSEKEIA
;
A
#
# COMPACT_ATOMS: atom_id res chain seq x y z
N MET A 1 -9.96 26.32 7.57
CA MET A 1 -9.14 25.63 6.55
C MET A 1 -9.72 24.24 6.38
N LEU A 2 -9.98 23.83 5.15
CA LEU A 2 -10.62 22.54 4.86
C LEU A 2 -9.71 21.42 5.35
N ASP A 3 -10.24 20.56 6.21
CA ASP A 3 -9.52 19.54 6.97
C ASP A 3 -9.17 18.32 6.08
N VAL A 4 -8.65 18.59 4.88
CA VAL A 4 -8.30 17.63 3.81
C VAL A 4 -7.15 16.73 4.25
N PHE A 5 -6.30 17.23 5.15
CA PHE A 5 -5.18 16.48 5.68
C PHE A 5 -5.61 15.45 6.73
N THR A 6 -6.76 15.59 7.38
CA THR A 6 -7.25 14.64 8.39
C THR A 6 -7.51 13.22 7.85
N PRO A 7 -8.17 13.02 6.69
CA PRO A 7 -8.26 11.69 6.08
C PRO A 7 -6.90 11.17 5.60
N LEU A 8 -5.98 12.06 5.19
CA LEU A 8 -4.61 11.71 4.80
C LEU A 8 -3.78 11.25 6.02
N LEU A 9 -3.89 11.93 7.14
CA LEU A 9 -3.26 11.57 8.42
C LEU A 9 -3.82 10.25 8.95
N LYS A 10 -5.14 10.02 8.84
CA LYS A 10 -5.75 8.72 9.13
C LYS A 10 -5.27 7.60 8.20
N LEU A 11 -4.86 7.92 6.97
CA LEU A 11 -4.26 6.97 6.05
C LEU A 11 -2.84 6.57 6.46
N PHE A 12 -2.04 7.53 6.94
CA PHE A 12 -0.71 7.28 7.52
C PHE A 12 -0.73 6.71 8.94
N ALA A 13 -1.91 6.65 9.59
CA ALA A 13 -2.07 6.02 10.90
C ALA A 13 -2.03 4.48 10.83
N ASN A 14 -2.32 3.89 9.67
CA ASN A 14 -1.93 2.51 9.35
C ASN A 14 -0.41 2.49 9.10
N GLU A 15 0.30 1.42 9.50
CA GLU A 15 1.77 1.31 9.45
C GLU A 15 2.36 2.01 8.19
N PRO A 16 2.90 3.23 8.31
CA PRO A 16 3.23 4.07 7.15
C PRO A 16 4.35 3.45 6.32
N LEU A 17 5.19 2.64 6.97
CA LEU A 17 6.22 1.83 6.33
C LEU A 17 5.62 0.75 5.39
N GLU A 18 4.51 0.13 5.78
CA GLU A 18 3.86 -0.92 4.99
C GLU A 18 3.22 -0.34 3.72
N ILE A 19 2.55 0.81 3.85
CA ILE A 19 1.97 1.53 2.70
C ILE A 19 3.07 1.94 1.72
N LEU A 20 4.19 2.43 2.22
CA LEU A 20 5.35 2.78 1.41
C LEU A 20 5.91 1.55 0.69
N MET A 21 6.06 0.42 1.39
CA MET A 21 6.54 -0.83 0.82
C MET A 21 5.65 -1.31 -0.32
N TYR A 22 4.33 -1.37 -0.13
CA TYR A 22 3.40 -1.76 -1.19
C TYR A 22 3.41 -0.80 -2.37
N THR A 23 3.48 0.51 -2.09
CA THR A 23 3.57 1.52 -3.15
C THR A 23 4.80 1.28 -4.01
N ILE A 24 5.97 1.05 -3.39
CA ILE A 24 7.23 0.80 -4.11
C ILE A 24 7.17 -0.51 -4.91
N ILE A 25 6.62 -1.59 -4.34
CA ILE A 25 6.50 -2.89 -5.01
C ILE A 25 5.57 -2.79 -6.21
N ILE A 26 4.38 -2.23 -6.04
CA ILE A 26 3.39 -2.06 -7.10
C ILE A 26 3.93 -1.14 -8.20
N PHE A 27 4.56 -0.03 -7.81
CA PHE A 27 5.16 0.91 -8.74
C PHE A 27 6.27 0.26 -9.57
N GLY A 28 7.20 -0.45 -8.93
CA GLY A 28 8.30 -1.15 -9.60
C GLY A 28 7.80 -2.23 -10.56
N LEU A 29 6.84 -3.05 -10.13
CA LEU A 29 6.20 -4.07 -10.97
C LEU A 29 5.50 -3.45 -12.18
N THR A 30 4.77 -2.36 -11.97
CA THR A 30 4.03 -1.69 -13.06
C THR A 30 4.98 -1.09 -14.08
N LEU A 31 6.06 -0.44 -13.64
CA LEU A 31 7.09 0.07 -14.56
C LEU A 31 7.86 -1.05 -15.27
N TRP A 32 8.03 -2.21 -14.64
CA TRP A 32 8.68 -3.35 -15.27
C TRP A 32 7.81 -4.03 -16.33
N LEU A 33 6.50 -4.09 -16.10
CA LEU A 33 5.53 -4.70 -17.02
C LEU A 33 5.31 -3.86 -18.28
N ILE A 34 5.46 -2.53 -18.17
CA ILE A 34 5.16 -1.60 -19.25
C ILE A 34 6.37 -1.44 -20.17
N PRO A 35 6.22 -1.59 -21.49
CA PRO A 35 7.31 -1.37 -22.44
C PRO A 35 7.87 0.04 -22.35
N LYS A 36 9.20 0.16 -22.42
CA LYS A 36 9.90 1.44 -22.30
C LYS A 36 9.55 2.40 -23.44
N GLU A 37 9.28 1.84 -24.61
CA GLU A 37 8.89 2.56 -25.82
C GLU A 37 7.57 3.32 -25.60
N PHE A 38 6.63 2.70 -24.87
CA PHE A 38 5.36 3.33 -24.52
C PHE A 38 5.56 4.50 -23.55
N THR A 39 6.43 4.33 -22.55
CA THR A 39 6.75 5.37 -21.57
C THR A 39 7.34 6.61 -22.25
N VAL A 40 8.28 6.39 -23.18
CA VAL A 40 8.94 7.46 -23.93
C VAL A 40 7.97 8.13 -24.89
N ALA A 41 7.16 7.35 -25.62
CA ALA A 41 6.16 7.88 -26.55
C ALA A 41 5.09 8.73 -25.83
N PHE A 42 4.61 8.28 -24.67
CA PHE A 42 3.63 9.02 -23.86
C PHE A 42 4.21 10.36 -23.38
N ASN A 43 5.42 10.33 -22.81
CA ASN A 43 6.08 11.55 -22.33
C ASN A 43 6.36 12.52 -23.50
N ALA A 44 6.77 12.00 -24.66
CA ALA A 44 6.97 12.81 -25.86
C ALA A 44 5.67 13.44 -26.39
N TYR A 45 4.56 12.70 -26.39
CA TYR A 45 3.25 13.21 -26.81
C TYR A 45 2.74 14.33 -25.89
N THR A 46 2.99 14.21 -24.59
CA THR A 46 2.59 15.23 -23.61
C THR A 46 3.60 16.36 -23.43
N GLU A 47 4.78 16.26 -24.05
CA GLU A 47 5.94 17.15 -23.88
C GLU A 47 6.45 17.31 -22.44
N ILE A 48 5.90 16.55 -21.49
CA ILE A 48 6.26 16.60 -20.07
C ILE A 48 7.15 15.39 -19.74
N PRO A 49 8.41 15.62 -19.34
CA PRO A 49 9.29 14.53 -18.97
C PRO A 49 8.78 13.88 -17.67
N TRP A 50 8.90 12.55 -17.58
CA TRP A 50 8.53 11.75 -16.41
C TRP A 50 7.04 11.75 -16.02
N LEU A 51 6.15 12.34 -16.82
CA LEU A 51 4.72 12.43 -16.51
C LEU A 51 4.10 11.04 -16.31
N PHE A 52 4.44 10.10 -17.18
CA PHE A 52 3.96 8.74 -17.08
C PHE A 52 4.32 8.09 -15.73
N GLN A 53 5.57 8.25 -15.30
CA GLN A 53 6.05 7.71 -14.03
C GLN A 53 5.32 8.35 -12.84
N ILE A 54 5.04 9.66 -12.89
CA ILE A 54 4.28 10.37 -11.85
C ILE A 54 2.84 9.82 -11.77
N ILE A 55 2.19 9.61 -12.91
CA ILE A 55 0.83 9.05 -12.96
C ILE A 55 0.80 7.63 -12.39
N VAL A 56 1.73 6.77 -12.82
CA VAL A 56 1.84 5.39 -12.33
C VAL A 56 2.14 5.36 -10.83
N PHE A 57 2.97 6.27 -10.33
CA PHE A 57 3.26 6.40 -8.91
C PHE A 57 2.01 6.79 -8.11
N ALA A 58 1.27 7.81 -8.57
CA ALA A 58 0.03 8.24 -7.93
C ALA A 58 -1.02 7.12 -7.89
N PHE A 59 -1.15 6.37 -8.99
CA PHE A 59 -2.05 5.22 -9.05
C PHE A 59 -1.61 4.11 -8.07
N SER A 60 -0.32 3.78 -8.07
CA SER A 60 0.26 2.76 -7.18
C SER A 60 0.03 3.10 -5.70
N PHE A 61 0.12 4.38 -5.32
CA PHE A 61 -0.14 4.84 -3.96
C PHE A 61 -1.60 4.64 -3.54
N VAL A 62 -2.55 4.96 -4.42
CA VAL A 62 -4.00 4.76 -4.15
C VAL A 62 -4.33 3.26 -4.01
N VAL A 63 -3.72 2.42 -4.85
CA VAL A 63 -3.88 0.96 -4.76
C VAL A 63 -3.27 0.41 -3.48
N ALA A 64 -2.05 0.85 -3.11
CA ALA A 64 -1.38 0.44 -1.87
C ALA A 64 -2.21 0.79 -0.63
N ILE A 65 -2.82 1.97 -0.61
CA ILE A 65 -3.77 2.38 0.43
C ILE A 65 -4.97 1.43 0.49
N SER A 66 -5.54 1.09 -0.66
CA SER A 66 -6.70 0.22 -0.76
C SER A 66 -6.38 -1.19 -0.24
N PHE A 67 -5.20 -1.71 -0.58
CA PHE A 67 -4.68 -2.98 -0.06
C PHE A 67 -4.42 -2.95 1.44
N SER A 68 -3.80 -1.89 1.96
CA SER A 68 -3.56 -1.73 3.41
C SER A 68 -4.89 -1.73 4.19
N ARG A 69 -5.91 -1.02 3.70
CA ARG A 69 -7.25 -1.02 4.30
C ARG A 69 -7.94 -2.37 4.21
N LEU A 70 -7.86 -3.03 3.06
CA LEU A 70 -8.43 -4.36 2.86
C LEU A 70 -7.77 -5.38 3.80
N ARG A 71 -6.44 -5.36 3.91
CA ARG A 71 -5.70 -6.21 4.83
C ARG A 71 -6.05 -5.93 6.28
N ALA A 72 -6.12 -4.67 6.72
CA ALA A 72 -6.54 -4.34 8.07
C ALA A 72 -7.97 -4.84 8.38
N HIS A 73 -8.87 -4.77 7.39
CA HIS A 73 -10.22 -5.31 7.50
C HIS A 73 -10.22 -6.85 7.61
N ILE A 74 -9.46 -7.52 6.74
CA ILE A 74 -9.28 -8.98 6.76
C ILE A 74 -8.60 -9.42 8.06
N GLN A 75 -7.54 -8.76 8.50
CA GLN A 75 -6.80 -9.07 9.71
C GLN A 75 -7.66 -8.90 10.96
N LYS A 76 -8.54 -7.88 11.01
CA LYS A 76 -9.55 -7.76 12.07
C LYS A 76 -10.57 -8.91 12.05
N HIS A 77 -10.88 -9.45 10.87
CA HIS A 77 -11.76 -10.60 10.70
C HIS A 77 -11.06 -11.93 11.06
N TYR A 78 -9.78 -12.07 10.73
CA TYR A 78 -8.97 -13.28 10.96
C TYR A 78 -8.31 -13.32 12.35
N SER A 79 -8.07 -12.19 13.01
CA SER A 79 -7.64 -12.14 14.43
C SER A 79 -8.71 -12.64 15.40
N LEU A 80 -9.93 -12.87 14.92
CA LEU A 80 -10.99 -13.53 15.66
C LEU A 80 -10.87 -15.07 15.61
N LEU A 81 -9.99 -15.63 14.77
CA LEU A 81 -9.76 -17.07 14.79
C LEU A 81 -9.07 -17.47 16.11
N PRO A 82 -9.62 -18.44 16.85
CA PRO A 82 -9.20 -18.81 18.20
C PRO A 82 -7.74 -19.25 18.30
N GLU A 83 -7.09 -19.58 17.18
CA GLU A 83 -5.71 -20.05 17.08
C GLU A 83 -4.69 -19.09 17.70
N GLN A 84 -4.80 -17.76 17.51
CA GLN A 84 -3.85 -16.83 18.15
C GLN A 84 -4.06 -16.70 19.66
N ARG A 85 -5.29 -16.88 20.17
CA ARG A 85 -5.53 -16.98 21.62
C ARG A 85 -4.96 -18.28 22.19
N VAL A 86 -5.01 -19.37 21.43
CA VAL A 86 -4.43 -20.66 21.85
C VAL A 86 -2.91 -20.56 21.95
N LEU A 87 -2.24 -19.93 20.97
CA LEU A 87 -0.79 -19.71 21.01
C LEU A 87 -0.37 -18.78 22.16
N LEU A 88 -1.13 -17.71 22.44
CA LEU A 88 -0.90 -16.84 23.61
C LEU A 88 -1.08 -17.59 24.94
N ARG A 89 -2.12 -18.41 25.08
CA ARG A 89 -2.35 -19.23 26.27
C ARG A 89 -1.32 -20.34 26.44
N LEU A 90 -0.83 -20.92 25.35
CA LEU A 90 0.24 -21.92 25.39
C LEU A 90 1.55 -21.27 25.82
N SER A 91 1.87 -20.09 25.28
CA SER A 91 3.05 -19.31 25.70
C SER A 91 2.97 -18.87 27.16
N GLU A 92 1.81 -18.43 27.67
CA GLU A 92 1.63 -18.12 29.10
C GLU A 92 1.77 -19.36 30.00
N LYS A 93 1.38 -20.54 29.53
CA LYS A 93 1.52 -21.80 30.27
C LYS A 93 2.93 -22.39 30.28
N GLU A 94 3.77 -22.07 29.30
CA GLU A 94 5.18 -22.49 29.30
C GLU A 94 6.06 -21.60 30.19
N ILE A 95 5.59 -20.39 30.55
CA ILE A 95 6.33 -19.42 31.37
C ILE A 95 5.95 -19.55 32.87
N ALA A 96 4.91 -20.31 33.21
CA ALA A 96 4.46 -20.58 34.59
C ALA A 96 4.85 -21.98 35.06
#